data_AF-A0A7S0WL23-F1
#
_entry.id   AF-A0A7S0WL23-F1
#
_cell.length_a   1.000
_cell.length_b   1.000
_cell.length_c   1.000
_cell.angle_alpha   90.00
_cell.angle_beta   90.00
_cell.angle_gamma   90.00
#
_symmetry.space_group_name_H-M   'P 1'
#
loop_
_entity.id
_entity.type
_entity.pdbx_description
1 polymer ?
#
loop_
_entity_poly.entity_id
_entity_poly.type
_entity_poly.pdbx_seq_one_letter_code
_entity_poly.pdbx_strand_id
1 'polypeptide(L)'
;SWTRPPSQQRRLMDTITASNASVVFMSGDVHHGQIAVEPPGCFLPYKTMDATASGFTHTPFREAPEPLATFFKYANPLYYRSWILPAYDRFTDINYGELNVNWKTDVVELSIKTTGRRTMLKESAGLAELTRD
;
A
#
# COMPACT_ATOMS: atom_id res chain seq x y z
N SER A 1 9.79 5.96 -2.64
CA SER A 1 8.64 6.72 -2.08
C SER A 1 8.16 7.77 -3.05
N TRP A 2 6.90 7.65 -3.49
CA TRP A 2 6.19 8.58 -4.37
C TRP A 2 6.06 10.02 -3.83
N THR A 3 6.37 10.24 -2.55
CA THR A 3 6.39 11.57 -1.91
C THR A 3 7.62 12.43 -2.24
N ARG A 4 8.63 11.90 -2.95
CA ARG A 4 9.90 12.62 -3.21
C ARG A 4 9.92 13.55 -4.44
N PRO A 5 9.18 13.28 -5.54
CA PRO A 5 9.15 14.17 -6.71
C PRO A 5 7.77 14.84 -6.89
N PRO A 6 7.52 16.01 -6.26
CA PRO A 6 6.21 16.68 -6.30
C PRO A 6 5.68 16.97 -7.71
N SER A 7 6.58 17.27 -8.66
CA SER A 7 6.20 17.54 -10.05
C SER A 7 5.67 16.31 -10.79
N GLN A 8 6.23 15.12 -10.52
CA GLN A 8 5.78 13.88 -11.15
C GLN A 8 4.46 13.40 -10.54
N GLN A 9 4.33 13.53 -9.20
CA GLN A 9 3.07 13.25 -8.53
C GLN A 9 1.95 14.17 -9.05
N ARG A 10 2.21 15.47 -9.16
CA ARG A 10 1.26 16.43 -9.76
C ARG A 10 0.91 16.04 -11.21
N ARG A 11 1.90 15.75 -12.06
CA ARG A 11 1.65 15.36 -13.46
C ARG A 11 0.76 14.12 -13.57
N LEU A 12 0.94 13.13 -12.69
CA LEU A 12 0.08 11.94 -12.64
C LEU A 12 -1.36 12.31 -12.25
N MET A 13 -1.53 13.07 -11.15
CA MET A 13 -2.87 13.46 -10.68
C MET A 13 -3.60 14.35 -11.70
N ASP A 14 -2.88 15.25 -12.38
CA ASP A 14 -3.43 16.08 -13.46
C ASP A 14 -3.89 15.21 -14.64
N THR A 15 -3.10 14.20 -15.01
CA THR A 15 -3.45 13.25 -16.09
C THR A 15 -4.72 12.47 -15.75
N ILE A 16 -4.82 11.95 -14.53
CA ILE A 16 -6.01 11.23 -14.05
C ILE A 16 -7.22 12.15 -14.09
N THR A 17 -7.10 13.35 -13.54
CA THR A 17 -8.15 14.37 -13.51
C THR A 17 -8.65 14.73 -14.91
N ALA A 18 -7.74 14.89 -15.89
CA ALA A 18 -8.08 15.22 -17.27
C ALA A 18 -8.75 14.06 -18.02
N SER A 19 -8.45 12.82 -17.65
CA SER A 19 -9.01 11.62 -18.29
C SER A 19 -10.44 11.27 -17.87
N ASN A 20 -10.94 11.86 -16.77
CA ASN A 20 -12.18 11.45 -16.10
C ASN A 20 -12.22 9.95 -15.70
N ALA A 21 -11.07 9.30 -15.63
CA ALA A 21 -10.96 7.93 -15.16
C ALA A 21 -11.04 7.85 -13.64
N SER A 22 -11.57 6.75 -13.13
CA SER A 22 -11.49 6.37 -11.72
C SER A 22 -10.35 5.38 -11.55
N VAL A 23 -9.47 5.63 -10.59
CA VAL A 23 -8.17 4.95 -10.50
C VAL A 23 -7.92 4.43 -9.09
N VAL A 24 -7.54 3.15 -9.01
CA VAL A 24 -6.96 2.52 -7.83
C VAL A 24 -5.47 2.32 -8.09
N PHE A 25 -4.63 2.75 -7.17
CA PHE A 25 -3.19 2.64 -7.33
C PHE A 25 -2.69 1.29 -6.81
N MET A 26 -1.84 0.64 -7.61
CA MET A 26 -1.05 -0.50 -7.18
C MET A 26 0.41 -0.21 -7.48
N SER A 27 1.25 -0.34 -6.47
CA SER A 27 2.66 0.02 -6.54
C SER A 27 3.56 -1.07 -5.95
N GLY A 28 4.84 -1.03 -6.30
CA GLY A 28 5.93 -1.78 -5.66
C GLY A 28 7.14 -0.85 -5.58
N ASP A 29 7.95 -0.95 -4.53
CA ASP A 29 9.23 -0.21 -4.32
C ASP A 29 9.77 -0.53 -2.93
N VAL A 30 8.91 -0.40 -1.90
CA VAL A 30 9.33 -0.52 -0.50
C VAL A 30 9.22 -1.97 -0.03
N HIS A 31 10.23 -2.49 0.67
CA HIS A 31 10.35 -3.88 1.14
C HIS A 31 9.29 -4.36 2.17
N HIS A 32 8.08 -3.80 2.11
CA HIS A 32 6.91 -4.11 2.90
C HIS A 32 5.64 -3.96 2.06
N GLY A 33 4.58 -4.61 2.49
CA GLY A 33 3.23 -4.34 2.05
C GLY A 33 2.61 -3.19 2.85
N GLN A 34 1.84 -2.33 2.21
CA GLN A 34 1.12 -1.23 2.83
C GLN A 34 -0.16 -0.95 2.05
N ILE A 35 -1.22 -0.52 2.73
CA ILE A 35 -2.36 0.13 2.10
C ILE A 35 -2.40 1.57 2.62
N ALA A 36 -2.32 2.54 1.72
CA ALA A 36 -2.51 3.95 2.02
C ALA A 36 -3.88 4.38 1.49
N VAL A 37 -4.66 5.04 2.33
CA VAL A 37 -6.00 5.53 2.02
C VAL A 37 -6.01 7.02 2.27
N GLU A 38 -6.42 7.78 1.27
CA GLU A 38 -6.55 9.23 1.37
C GLU A 38 -8.00 9.64 1.16
N PRO A 39 -8.52 10.59 1.95
CA PRO A 39 -9.87 11.09 1.79
C PRO A 39 -10.01 11.90 0.48
N PRO A 40 -11.26 12.07 -0.01
CA PRO A 40 -11.55 12.99 -1.10
C PRO A 40 -10.96 14.38 -0.86
N GLY A 41 -10.38 14.98 -1.91
CA GLY A 41 -9.79 16.31 -1.89
C GLY A 41 -8.32 16.37 -1.44
N CYS A 42 -7.71 15.26 -1.02
CA CYS A 42 -6.28 15.21 -0.70
C CYS A 42 -5.42 15.32 -1.98
N PHE A 43 -5.69 14.45 -2.96
CA PHE A 43 -5.03 14.45 -4.28
C PHE A 43 -6.04 14.45 -5.45
N LEU A 44 -7.12 13.71 -5.28
CA LEU A 44 -8.21 13.56 -6.25
C LEU A 44 -9.54 13.87 -5.56
N PRO A 45 -10.59 14.26 -6.30
CA PRO A 45 -11.89 14.63 -5.73
C PRO A 45 -12.68 13.47 -5.12
N TYR A 46 -12.14 12.25 -5.13
CA TYR A 46 -12.74 11.03 -4.59
C TYR A 46 -11.73 10.29 -3.70
N LYS A 47 -12.16 9.25 -2.96
CA LYS A 47 -11.31 8.46 -2.07
C LYS A 47 -10.25 7.74 -2.89
N THR A 48 -8.97 7.86 -2.54
CA THR A 48 -7.91 7.11 -3.22
C THR A 48 -7.37 6.01 -2.33
N MET A 49 -7.11 4.85 -2.93
CA MET A 49 -6.42 3.76 -2.26
C MET A 49 -5.16 3.39 -3.07
N ASP A 50 -4.05 3.22 -2.36
CA ASP A 50 -2.76 2.76 -2.90
C ASP A 50 -2.31 1.52 -2.13
N ALA A 51 -2.21 0.40 -2.83
CA ALA A 51 -1.60 -0.80 -2.28
C ALA A 51 -0.16 -0.90 -2.78
N THR A 52 0.79 -0.80 -1.86
CA THR A 52 2.20 -1.13 -2.13
C THR A 52 2.49 -2.55 -1.68
N ALA A 53 3.07 -3.37 -2.54
CA ALA A 53 3.49 -4.73 -2.18
C ALA A 53 4.82 -5.10 -2.85
N SER A 54 5.88 -5.28 -2.05
CA SER A 54 7.21 -5.65 -2.56
C SER A 54 7.99 -6.57 -1.61
N GLY A 55 7.29 -7.37 -0.79
CA GLY A 55 7.93 -8.26 0.18
C GLY A 55 8.79 -9.40 -0.40
N PHE A 56 8.80 -9.60 -1.72
CA PHE A 56 9.68 -10.58 -2.37
C PHE A 56 11.14 -10.14 -2.43
N THR A 57 11.40 -8.84 -2.29
CA THR A 57 12.72 -8.24 -2.36
C THR A 57 13.07 -7.68 -0.99
N HIS A 58 14.06 -8.27 -0.32
CA HIS A 58 14.97 -7.62 0.64
C HIS A 58 14.36 -6.89 1.85
N THR A 59 13.88 -7.60 2.86
CA THR A 59 13.78 -6.98 4.19
C THR A 59 15.17 -6.91 4.81
N PRO A 60 15.67 -5.76 5.29
CA PRO A 60 17.01 -5.64 5.89
C PRO A 60 17.23 -6.61 7.07
N PHE A 61 16.14 -7.09 7.66
CA PHE A 61 16.14 -8.08 8.75
C PHE A 61 16.41 -9.52 8.31
N ARG A 62 16.29 -9.83 7.01
CA ARG A 62 16.58 -11.17 6.45
C ARG A 62 18.01 -11.29 5.91
N GLU A 63 18.67 -10.18 5.63
CA GLU A 63 20.01 -10.17 5.02
C GLU A 63 21.13 -10.11 6.05
N ALA A 64 20.82 -9.80 7.31
CA ALA A 64 21.81 -9.79 8.36
C ALA A 64 22.37 -11.22 8.58
N PRO A 65 23.68 -11.40 8.81
CA PRO A 65 24.21 -12.68 9.24
C PRO A 65 23.72 -13.03 10.65
N GLU A 66 23.60 -14.32 10.97
CA GLU A 66 23.36 -14.74 12.35
C GLU A 66 24.57 -14.37 13.24
N PRO A 67 24.36 -13.95 14.51
CA PRO A 67 23.11 -13.90 15.28
C PRO A 67 22.31 -12.58 15.16
N LEU A 68 22.78 -11.65 14.32
CA LEU A 68 22.16 -10.32 14.15
C LEU A 68 20.78 -10.41 13.52
N ALA A 69 20.55 -11.32 12.56
CA ALA A 69 19.21 -11.57 12.02
C ALA A 69 18.22 -12.01 13.10
N THR A 70 18.61 -12.96 13.96
CA THR A 70 17.79 -13.38 15.09
C THR A 70 17.55 -12.24 16.08
N PHE A 71 18.58 -11.47 16.44
CA PHE A 71 18.41 -10.30 17.28
C PHE A 71 17.46 -9.30 16.64
N PHE A 72 17.63 -8.92 15.38
CA PHE A 72 16.72 -8.01 14.70
C PHE A 72 15.32 -8.58 14.56
N LYS A 73 15.12 -9.89 14.43
CA LYS A 73 13.79 -10.49 14.37
C LYS A 73 13.03 -10.39 15.70
N TYR A 74 13.72 -10.49 16.83
CA TYR A 74 13.11 -10.46 18.17
C TYR A 74 13.17 -9.09 18.84
N ALA A 75 14.21 -8.31 18.55
CA ALA A 75 14.36 -6.91 18.94
C ALA A 75 13.57 -5.97 18.02
N ASN A 76 13.23 -6.41 16.79
CA ASN A 76 12.08 -5.82 16.11
C ASN A 76 10.86 -6.37 16.81
N PRO A 77 10.13 -5.53 17.52
CA PRO A 77 8.85 -5.95 17.96
C PRO A 77 7.95 -5.84 16.69
N LEU A 78 6.66 -6.12 16.69
CA LEU A 78 5.77 -5.72 15.57
C LEU A 78 5.74 -4.17 15.32
N TYR A 79 6.81 -3.44 15.69
CA TYR A 79 6.83 -2.12 16.31
C TYR A 79 8.02 -1.28 15.78
N TYR A 80 7.78 -0.54 14.71
CA TYR A 80 8.06 0.89 14.82
C TYR A 80 6.73 1.58 14.57
N ARG A 81 6.07 1.96 15.66
CA ARG A 81 4.83 2.74 15.63
C ARG A 81 5.06 4.22 15.29
N SER A 82 6.30 4.65 15.02
CA SER A 82 6.58 6.04 14.65
C SER A 82 8.06 6.29 14.32
N TRP A 83 8.25 7.26 13.43
CA TRP A 83 9.42 8.13 13.19
C TRP A 83 10.40 7.83 12.04
N ILE A 84 10.70 6.57 11.63
CA ILE A 84 11.42 6.34 10.34
C ILE A 84 10.44 6.26 9.16
N LEU A 85 9.17 5.95 9.45
CA LEU A 85 8.12 5.73 8.45
C LEU A 85 6.74 6.06 9.07
N PRO A 86 6.01 7.10 8.63
CA PRO A 86 4.64 7.33 9.06
C PRO A 86 3.72 6.39 8.26
N ALA A 87 3.16 5.37 8.91
CA ALA A 87 1.88 4.72 8.59
C ALA A 87 1.74 3.46 9.44
N TYR A 88 0.60 3.32 10.12
CA TYR A 88 0.34 2.29 11.13
C TYR A 88 0.08 0.89 10.55
N ASP A 89 0.04 0.74 9.23
CA ASP A 89 -0.38 -0.49 8.55
C ASP A 89 0.67 -0.97 7.53
N ARG A 90 1.83 -1.45 8.02
CA ARG A 90 2.90 -2.02 7.18
C ARG A 90 3.13 -3.49 7.52
N PHE A 91 3.27 -4.33 6.49
CA PHE A 91 3.57 -5.75 6.62
C PHE A 91 4.92 -6.08 5.97
N THR A 92 5.90 -6.49 6.76
CA THR A 92 7.30 -6.62 6.28
C THR A 92 7.71 -8.05 5.95
N ASP A 93 6.82 -9.05 5.92
CA ASP A 93 7.21 -10.39 5.44
C ASP A 93 6.99 -10.52 3.92
N ILE A 94 7.31 -11.67 3.33
CA ILE A 94 7.03 -11.97 1.93
C ILE A 94 5.53 -11.80 1.69
N ASN A 95 5.20 -10.89 0.78
CA ASN A 95 3.84 -10.50 0.52
C ASN A 95 3.60 -10.20 -0.95
N TYR A 96 2.32 -10.25 -1.31
CA TYR A 96 1.81 -9.75 -2.58
C TYR A 96 0.53 -8.96 -2.34
N GLY A 97 0.27 -7.98 -3.21
CA GLY A 97 -0.98 -7.23 -3.25
C GLY A 97 -2.02 -7.95 -4.10
N GLU A 98 -3.28 -7.89 -3.70
CA GLU A 98 -4.42 -8.39 -4.46
C GLU A 98 -5.51 -7.32 -4.49
N LEU A 99 -5.98 -7.00 -5.69
CA LEU A 99 -7.14 -6.17 -5.96
C LEU A 99 -8.29 -7.07 -6.39
N ASN A 100 -9.41 -7.01 -5.67
CA ASN A 100 -10.64 -7.72 -6.00
C ASN A 100 -11.74 -6.70 -6.29
N VAL A 101 -12.43 -6.86 -7.42
CA VAL A 101 -13.55 -6.00 -7.79
C VAL A 101 -14.79 -6.87 -7.90
N ASN A 102 -15.75 -6.63 -7.00
CA ASN A 102 -17.05 -7.27 -7.02
C ASN A 102 -18.08 -6.36 -7.70
N TRP A 103 -18.29 -6.59 -8.99
CA TRP A 103 -19.26 -5.86 -9.82
C TRP A 103 -20.73 -6.12 -9.46
N LYS A 104 -21.05 -7.13 -8.63
CA LYS A 104 -22.45 -7.38 -8.20
C LYS A 104 -22.83 -6.55 -6.99
N THR A 105 -21.86 -6.22 -6.15
CA THR A 105 -22.06 -5.45 -4.92
C THR A 105 -21.41 -4.08 -4.99
N ASP A 106 -20.84 -3.71 -6.13
CA ASP A 106 -20.08 -2.49 -6.36
C ASP A 106 -19.01 -2.22 -5.29
N VAL A 107 -18.24 -3.25 -4.93
CA VAL A 107 -17.17 -3.14 -3.92
C VAL A 107 -15.82 -3.42 -4.55
N VAL A 108 -14.85 -2.57 -4.23
CA VAL A 108 -13.42 -2.80 -4.48
C VAL A 108 -12.73 -3.12 -3.17
N GLU A 109 -11.97 -4.19 -3.16
CA GLU A 109 -11.17 -4.64 -2.03
C GLU A 109 -9.70 -4.70 -2.42
N LEU A 110 -8.86 -4.04 -1.63
CA LEU A 110 -7.41 -4.17 -1.67
C LEU A 110 -6.96 -5.00 -0.48
N SER A 111 -6.05 -5.93 -0.72
CA SER A 111 -5.46 -6.74 0.33
C SER A 111 -3.97 -6.97 0.12
N ILE A 112 -3.24 -7.08 1.22
CA ILE A 112 -1.86 -7.56 1.26
C ILE A 112 -1.87 -8.95 1.88
N LYS A 113 -1.33 -9.94 1.19
CA LYS A 113 -1.36 -11.35 1.58
C LYS A 113 0.04 -11.95 1.69
N THR A 114 0.18 -12.96 2.55
CA THR A 114 1.36 -13.83 2.57
C THR A 114 1.34 -14.82 1.42
N THR A 115 2.46 -15.49 1.12
CA THR A 115 2.52 -16.60 0.14
C THR A 115 1.58 -17.76 0.48
N GLY A 116 1.25 -17.95 1.76
CA GLY A 116 0.23 -18.87 2.25
C GLY A 116 -1.21 -18.37 2.10
N ARG A 117 -1.43 -17.28 1.34
CA ARG A 117 -2.72 -16.63 1.07
C ARG A 117 -3.43 -16.04 2.30
N ARG A 118 -2.73 -15.90 3.43
CA ARG A 118 -3.29 -15.25 4.62
C ARG A 118 -3.32 -13.74 4.40
N THR A 119 -4.48 -13.12 4.57
CA THR A 119 -4.64 -11.66 4.54
C THR A 119 -4.01 -11.03 5.77
N MET A 120 -3.15 -10.04 5.54
CA MET A 120 -2.43 -9.31 6.59
C MET A 120 -2.93 -7.88 6.72
N LEU A 121 -3.20 -7.23 5.59
CA LEU A 121 -3.83 -5.91 5.51
C LEU A 121 -4.98 -5.97 4.53
N LYS A 122 -6.03 -5.19 4.78
CA LYS A 122 -7.22 -5.13 3.95
C LYS A 122 -7.87 -3.76 4.06
N GLU A 123 -8.35 -3.25 2.94
CA GLU A 123 -9.22 -2.08 2.85
C GLU A 123 -10.29 -2.34 1.78
N SER A 124 -11.47 -1.78 1.96
CA SER A 124 -12.55 -1.83 0.98
C SER A 124 -13.23 -0.48 0.81
N ALA A 125 -13.76 -0.24 -0.38
CA ALA A 125 -14.59 0.92 -0.68
C ALA A 125 -15.67 0.53 -1.70
N GLY A 126 -16.81 1.21 -1.65
CA GLY A 126 -17.76 1.17 -2.76
C GLY A 126 -17.16 1.79 -4.02
N LEU A 127 -17.53 1.29 -5.21
CA LEU A 127 -17.08 1.86 -6.49
C LEU A 127 -17.42 3.35 -6.58
N ALA A 128 -18.59 3.75 -6.08
CA ALA A 128 -19.02 5.15 -6.02
C ALA A 128 -18.06 6.04 -5.20
N GLU A 129 -17.44 5.51 -4.15
CA GLU A 129 -16.47 6.27 -3.33
C GLU A 129 -15.14 6.51 -4.07
N LEU A 130 -14.87 5.71 -5.11
CA LEU A 130 -13.64 5.74 -5.90
C LEU A 130 -13.84 6.44 -7.25
N THR A 131 -15.02 6.99 -7.49
CA THR A 131 -15.40 7.68 -8.73
C THR A 131 -15.75 9.13 -8.44
N ARG A 132 -15.65 9.99 -9.46
CA ARG A 132 -16.23 11.35 -9.37
C ARG A 132 -17.75 11.25 -9.46
N ASP A 133 -18.45 12.06 -8.65
CA ASP A 133 -19.88 12.37 -8.85
C ASP A 133 -20.12 13.06 -10.20
#